data_AF-A0A9N9CNN1-F1
#
_entry.id   AF-A0A9N9CNN1-F1
#
_cell.length_a   1.000
_cell.length_b   1.000
_cell.length_c   1.000
_cell.angle_alpha   90.00
_cell.angle_beta   90.00
_cell.angle_gamma   90.00
#
_symmetry.space_group_name_H-M   'P 1'
#
loop_
_entity.id
_entity.type
_entity.pdbx_description
1 polymer ?
#
loop_
_entity_poly.entity_id
_entity_poly.type
_entity_poly.pdbx_seq_one_letter_code
_entity_poly.pdbx_strand_id
1 'polypeptide(L)'
;MSDAYPEYIEEFSIEIADYNPIGPTGRMPLPETIPKRNNGALHPVKVHPERNPHQLYAKYVGELNMEDIPIPVPVSTPVYQKFEENNPEISLCVYEWHNQNKCLNFRYLSERRDMEFKQVNLLVITEEDRSHYCIIKDLHKLVYNHSKHKGRKYLCQYCLHVYSDEKRFNKHKADTKKCLGVNNAPQLPKVPTVEECIKIFNNHKCMQPNPYRIFWDLECLTEQLTPEENAQLTRTEKLQRHRPCGFSYVVVRMDSFGKYEITSHYLYRGPNALEKFVDKLEEELAEIQADLSSPAEIIMEPGDQQQFPCN
;
A
#
# COMPACT_ATOMS: atom_id res chain seq x y z
N MET A 1 -55.62 -15.20 -7.18
CA MET A 1 -54.46 -15.48 -8.06
C MET A 1 -53.39 -14.48 -7.67
N SER A 2 -52.28 -15.02 -7.16
CA SER A 2 -51.03 -14.40 -6.69
C SER A 2 -51.14 -13.30 -5.62
N ASP A 3 -51.13 -13.75 -4.36
CA ASP A 3 -50.51 -13.04 -3.26
C ASP A 3 -49.00 -12.89 -3.52
N ALA A 4 -48.47 -11.69 -3.39
CA ALA A 4 -47.04 -11.44 -3.30
C ALA A 4 -46.81 -10.50 -2.10
N TYR A 5 -46.56 -11.11 -0.95
CA TYR A 5 -46.01 -10.42 0.22
C TYR A 5 -44.62 -9.89 -0.15
N PRO A 6 -44.30 -8.60 0.08
CA PRO A 6 -42.90 -8.19 0.13
C PRO A 6 -42.26 -8.84 1.35
N GLU A 7 -41.11 -9.45 1.10
CA GLU A 7 -40.29 -10.21 2.04
C GLU A 7 -40.01 -9.40 3.33
N TYR A 8 -40.42 -9.95 4.47
CA TYR A 8 -39.92 -9.52 5.77
C TYR A 8 -38.41 -9.76 5.79
N ILE A 9 -37.61 -8.71 6.03
CA ILE A 9 -36.17 -8.86 6.24
C ILE A 9 -35.98 -9.46 7.65
N GLU A 10 -35.84 -10.77 7.73
CA GLU A 10 -35.64 -11.49 9.00
C GLU A 10 -34.18 -11.45 9.50
N GLU A 11 -33.22 -11.14 8.63
CA GLU A 11 -31.80 -11.09 8.99
C GLU A 11 -31.06 -10.13 8.04
N PHE A 12 -30.22 -9.24 8.58
CA PHE A 12 -29.33 -8.39 7.79
C PHE A 12 -27.88 -8.79 8.10
N SER A 13 -27.15 -9.25 7.09
CA SER A 13 -25.73 -9.55 7.17
C SER A 13 -24.96 -8.55 6.31
N ILE A 14 -24.02 -7.83 6.94
CA ILE A 14 -23.03 -7.05 6.19
C ILE A 14 -21.89 -8.01 5.86
N GLU A 15 -21.88 -8.53 4.64
CA GLU A 15 -20.66 -9.13 4.08
C GLU A 15 -19.67 -8.01 3.76
N ILE A 16 -18.79 -7.73 4.71
CA ILE A 16 -17.56 -7.02 4.40
C ILE A 16 -16.75 -8.02 3.57
N ALA A 17 -16.65 -7.77 2.27
CA ALA A 17 -15.79 -8.57 1.39
C ALA A 17 -14.42 -8.69 2.05
N ASP A 18 -13.98 -9.93 2.28
CA ASP A 18 -12.60 -10.20 2.68
C ASP A 18 -11.71 -9.57 1.63
N TYR A 19 -11.12 -8.42 1.98
CA TYR A 19 -10.06 -7.83 1.22
C TYR A 19 -8.91 -8.82 1.27
N ASN A 20 -8.78 -9.63 0.22
CA ASN A 20 -7.62 -10.47 -0.02
C ASN A 20 -6.56 -9.59 -0.70
N PRO A 21 -5.61 -9.00 0.03
CA PRO A 21 -4.49 -8.32 -0.60
C PRO A 21 -3.78 -9.32 -1.50
N ILE A 22 -3.69 -8.98 -2.78
CA ILE A 22 -2.84 -9.67 -3.74
C ILE A 22 -1.47 -9.83 -3.09
N GLY A 23 -1.04 -11.09 -2.98
CA GLY A 23 0.04 -11.50 -2.11
C GLY A 23 1.32 -10.67 -2.24
N PRO A 24 2.06 -10.53 -1.13
CA PRO A 24 3.19 -9.62 -0.97
C PRO A 24 4.28 -9.85 -2.02
N THR A 25 4.49 -8.88 -2.90
CA THR A 25 5.65 -8.80 -3.81
C THR A 25 6.86 -8.25 -3.05
N GLY A 26 7.28 -8.94 -1.98
CA GLY A 26 8.36 -8.47 -1.10
C GLY A 26 9.66 -9.27 -1.19
N ARG A 27 9.65 -10.49 -1.74
CA ARG A 27 10.83 -11.35 -1.76
C ARG A 27 11.26 -11.62 -3.19
N MET A 28 12.31 -10.95 -3.62
CA MET A 28 13.02 -11.27 -4.85
C MET A 28 14.18 -12.21 -4.53
N PRO A 29 14.01 -13.55 -4.62
CA PRO A 29 15.12 -14.46 -4.47
C PRO A 29 16.09 -14.26 -5.65
N LEU A 30 17.36 -13.97 -5.35
CA LEU A 30 18.40 -14.08 -6.36
C LEU A 30 18.48 -15.52 -6.88
N PRO A 31 18.88 -15.73 -8.14
CA PRO A 31 19.24 -17.06 -8.63
C PRO A 31 20.29 -17.70 -7.71
N GLU A 32 20.18 -19.01 -7.46
CA GLU A 32 21.11 -19.79 -6.62
C GLU A 32 22.58 -19.69 -7.08
N THR A 33 22.80 -19.26 -8.32
CA THR A 33 24.13 -18.99 -8.87
C THR A 33 24.17 -17.59 -9.48
N ILE A 34 24.89 -16.68 -8.82
CA ILE A 34 25.29 -15.40 -9.41
C ILE A 34 26.48 -15.69 -10.33
N PRO A 35 26.47 -15.28 -11.61
CA PRO A 35 27.59 -15.54 -12.50
C PRO A 35 28.85 -14.84 -11.97
N LYS A 36 29.89 -15.64 -11.66
CA LYS A 36 31.19 -15.21 -11.11
C LYS A 36 32.04 -14.32 -12.05
N ARG A 37 31.49 -13.84 -13.17
CA ARG A 37 32.26 -13.19 -14.24
C ARG A 37 31.55 -11.97 -14.80
N ASN A 38 32.21 -10.83 -14.68
CA ASN A 38 31.78 -9.54 -15.22
C ASN A 38 32.15 -9.45 -16.70
N ASN A 39 31.15 -9.34 -17.57
CA ASN A 39 31.38 -8.84 -18.95
C ASN A 39 30.99 -7.36 -18.96
N GLY A 40 31.69 -6.53 -19.73
CA GLY A 40 31.46 -5.08 -19.78
C GLY A 40 30.02 -4.72 -20.15
N ALA A 41 29.45 -3.73 -19.46
CA ALA A 41 28.08 -3.26 -19.69
C ALA A 41 27.95 -2.53 -21.04
N LEU A 42 28.94 -1.70 -21.37
CA LEU A 42 28.98 -0.91 -22.61
C LEU A 42 29.41 -1.76 -23.82
N HIS A 43 30.27 -2.76 -23.60
CA HIS A 43 30.84 -3.62 -24.65
C HIS A 43 30.61 -5.10 -24.36
N PRO A 44 29.36 -5.60 -24.47
CA PRO A 44 29.05 -6.98 -24.11
C PRO A 44 29.68 -7.97 -25.12
N VAL A 45 30.60 -8.81 -24.63
CA VAL A 45 31.22 -9.89 -25.42
C VAL A 45 30.27 -11.10 -25.46
N LYS A 46 29.86 -11.49 -26.68
CA LYS A 46 28.96 -12.64 -26.93
C LYS A 46 29.69 -13.96 -27.17
N VAL A 47 30.89 -13.90 -27.73
CA VAL A 47 31.68 -15.07 -28.14
C VAL A 47 32.92 -15.15 -27.27
N HIS A 48 33.13 -16.30 -26.61
CA HIS A 48 34.23 -16.55 -25.68
C HIS A 48 34.43 -15.49 -24.57
N PRO A 49 33.38 -15.15 -23.79
CA PRO A 49 33.49 -14.19 -22.69
C PRO A 49 34.44 -14.61 -21.57
N GLU A 50 34.84 -15.88 -21.54
CA GLU A 50 35.83 -16.45 -20.61
C GLU A 50 37.28 -16.05 -20.90
N ARG A 51 37.57 -15.42 -22.05
CA ARG A 51 38.92 -14.98 -22.42
C ARG A 51 39.43 -13.87 -21.50
N ASN A 52 40.75 -13.67 -21.50
CA ASN A 52 41.42 -12.69 -20.66
C ASN A 52 40.78 -11.29 -20.84
N PRO A 53 40.25 -10.65 -19.77
CA PRO A 53 39.64 -9.33 -19.84
C PRO A 53 40.53 -8.27 -20.49
N HIS A 54 41.84 -8.34 -20.28
CA HIS A 54 42.78 -7.41 -20.91
C HIS A 54 42.73 -7.53 -22.44
N GLN A 55 42.63 -8.74 -23.01
CA GLN A 55 42.51 -8.91 -24.47
C GLN A 55 41.14 -8.47 -24.99
N LEU A 56 40.09 -8.64 -24.19
CA LEU A 56 38.72 -8.29 -24.59
C LEU A 56 38.45 -6.78 -24.51
N TYR A 57 39.05 -6.10 -23.53
CA TYR A 57 38.69 -4.73 -23.17
C TYR A 57 39.86 -3.72 -23.21
N ALA A 58 41.10 -4.12 -23.52
CA ALA A 58 42.25 -3.18 -23.59
C ALA A 58 41.97 -1.96 -24.48
N LYS A 59 41.29 -2.16 -25.62
CA LYS A 59 40.94 -1.07 -26.54
C LYS A 59 39.94 -0.05 -25.98
N TYR A 60 39.25 -0.37 -24.89
CA TYR A 60 38.20 0.46 -24.29
C TYR A 60 38.65 1.12 -22.97
N VAL A 61 39.89 0.89 -22.51
CA VAL A 61 40.38 1.39 -21.22
C VAL A 61 40.31 2.91 -21.12
N GLY A 62 40.48 3.63 -22.23
CA GLY A 62 40.41 5.09 -22.29
C GLY A 62 39.03 5.68 -22.58
N GLU A 63 37.98 4.87 -22.73
CA GLU A 63 36.63 5.39 -23.03
C GLU A 63 35.92 5.96 -21.81
N LEU A 64 36.25 5.47 -20.61
CA LEU A 64 35.67 5.94 -19.36
C LEU A 64 36.62 6.89 -18.65
N ASN A 65 36.11 8.05 -18.26
CA ASN A 65 36.86 8.98 -17.45
C ASN A 65 36.77 8.58 -15.96
N MET A 66 37.89 8.05 -15.45
CA MET A 66 38.06 7.63 -14.05
C MET A 66 38.93 8.63 -13.24
N GLU A 67 39.12 9.85 -13.72
CA GLU A 67 39.86 10.90 -13.00
C GLU A 67 39.26 11.16 -11.62
N ASP A 68 40.13 11.33 -10.61
CA ASP A 68 39.77 11.50 -9.20
C ASP A 68 38.97 10.35 -8.56
N ILE A 69 38.85 9.19 -9.22
CA ILE A 69 38.24 7.99 -8.65
C ILE A 69 39.35 7.02 -8.21
N PRO A 70 39.49 6.74 -6.91
CA PRO A 70 40.53 5.85 -6.43
C PRO A 70 40.26 4.40 -6.87
N ILE A 71 41.33 3.66 -7.14
CA ILE A 71 41.29 2.22 -7.42
C ILE A 71 41.94 1.51 -6.21
N PRO A 72 41.25 0.57 -5.55
CA PRO A 72 39.92 0.02 -5.87
C PRO A 72 38.77 1.03 -5.64
N VAL A 73 37.76 0.98 -6.52
CA VAL A 73 36.60 1.89 -6.49
C VAL A 73 35.82 1.70 -5.18
N PRO A 74 35.73 2.72 -4.32
CA PRO A 74 34.98 2.63 -3.07
C PRO A 74 33.47 2.49 -3.31
N VAL A 75 32.78 1.85 -2.38
CA VAL A 75 31.32 1.74 -2.37
C VAL A 75 30.75 2.96 -1.65
N SER A 76 30.58 4.08 -2.35
CA SER A 76 30.05 5.31 -1.76
C SER A 76 29.32 6.19 -2.76
N THR A 77 28.28 6.90 -2.28
CA THR A 77 27.50 7.84 -3.10
C THR A 77 28.34 8.92 -3.79
N PRO A 78 29.32 9.57 -3.12
CA PRO A 78 30.14 10.58 -3.77
C PRO A 78 30.94 10.04 -4.96
N VAL A 79 31.40 8.78 -4.90
CA VAL A 79 32.14 8.15 -5.99
C VAL A 79 31.24 7.90 -7.20
N TYR A 80 29.98 7.50 -6.99
CA TYR A 80 29.02 7.34 -8.09
C TYR A 80 28.67 8.66 -8.75
N GLN A 81 28.45 9.71 -7.94
CA GLN A 81 28.18 11.06 -8.46
C GLN A 81 29.35 11.57 -9.29
N LYS A 82 30.58 11.44 -8.77
CA LYS A 82 31.80 11.83 -9.49
C LYS A 82 31.98 11.03 -10.79
N PHE A 83 31.67 9.73 -10.79
CA PHE A 83 31.69 8.93 -12.02
C PHE A 83 30.69 9.44 -13.06
N GLU A 84 29.47 9.78 -12.66
CA GLU A 84 28.46 10.36 -13.56
C GLU A 84 28.85 11.76 -14.03
N GLU A 85 29.49 12.58 -13.20
CA GLU A 85 30.04 13.90 -13.60
C GLU A 85 31.11 13.75 -14.67
N ASN A 86 32.03 12.80 -14.49
CA ASN A 86 33.09 12.51 -15.44
C ASN A 86 32.58 11.88 -16.76
N ASN A 87 31.43 11.18 -16.72
CA ASN A 87 30.84 10.45 -17.84
C ASN A 87 29.36 10.86 -18.02
N PRO A 88 29.09 12.05 -18.61
CA PRO A 88 27.76 12.65 -18.63
C PRO A 88 26.69 11.83 -19.36
N GLU A 89 27.10 10.99 -20.31
CA GLU A 89 26.20 10.12 -21.08
C GLU A 89 25.78 8.84 -20.34
N ILE A 90 26.32 8.57 -19.15
CA ILE A 90 26.04 7.37 -18.37
C ILE A 90 25.13 7.71 -17.18
N SER A 91 24.19 6.80 -16.92
CA SER A 91 23.32 6.79 -15.75
C SER A 91 23.52 5.50 -14.97
N LEU A 92 23.92 5.61 -13.71
CA LEU A 92 24.20 4.50 -12.81
C LEU A 92 22.98 4.15 -11.96
N CYS A 93 22.69 2.86 -11.90
CA CYS A 93 21.80 2.28 -10.91
C CYS A 93 22.56 1.20 -10.15
N VAL A 94 22.82 1.44 -8.86
CA VAL A 94 23.59 0.54 -8.01
C VAL A 94 22.65 -0.08 -6.99
N TYR A 95 22.55 -1.40 -7.05
CA TYR A 95 21.79 -2.22 -6.13
C TYR A 95 22.71 -2.86 -5.09
N GLU A 96 22.18 -3.12 -3.91
CA GLU A 96 22.81 -3.92 -2.88
C GLU A 96 21.93 -5.13 -2.55
N TRP A 97 22.57 -6.27 -2.32
CA TRP A 97 21.88 -7.47 -1.87
C TRP A 97 22.02 -7.65 -0.36
N HIS A 98 20.88 -7.72 0.34
CA HIS A 98 20.86 -7.95 1.77
C HIS A 98 20.59 -9.44 2.08
N ASN A 99 21.64 -10.18 2.47
CA ASN A 99 21.56 -11.62 2.72
C ASN A 99 20.51 -12.02 3.77
N GLN A 100 20.38 -11.23 4.85
CA GLN A 100 19.43 -11.50 5.94
C GLN A 100 17.96 -11.43 5.46
N ASN A 101 17.64 -10.44 4.64
CA ASN A 101 16.28 -10.17 4.19
C ASN A 101 15.96 -10.82 2.83
N LYS A 102 16.98 -11.40 2.17
CA LYS A 102 16.91 -11.93 0.80
C LYS A 102 16.22 -10.95 -0.14
N CYS A 103 16.65 -9.68 -0.08
CA CYS A 103 16.07 -8.60 -0.85
C CYS A 103 17.13 -7.76 -1.56
N LEU A 104 16.72 -7.23 -2.71
CA LEU A 104 17.47 -6.27 -3.51
C LEU A 104 17.05 -4.86 -3.08
N ASN A 105 18.01 -4.03 -2.69
CA ASN A 105 17.79 -2.64 -2.30
C ASN A 105 18.57 -1.68 -3.20
N PHE A 106 18.13 -0.43 -3.25
CA PHE A 106 18.90 0.65 -3.87
C PHE A 106 20.01 1.10 -2.95
N ARG A 107 21.24 1.13 -3.47
CA ARG A 107 22.37 1.82 -2.86
C ARG A 107 22.58 3.19 -3.50
N TYR A 108 22.41 3.29 -4.81
CA TYR A 108 22.45 4.54 -5.55
C TYR A 108 21.52 4.49 -6.75
N LEU A 109 20.83 5.59 -7.00
CA LEU A 109 19.92 5.72 -8.13
C LEU A 109 20.12 7.10 -8.76
N SER A 110 20.59 7.12 -10.00
CA SER A 110 20.75 8.35 -10.75
C SER A 110 19.43 9.10 -10.95
N GLU A 111 19.52 10.43 -10.99
CA GLU A 111 18.44 11.31 -11.40
C GLU A 111 18.34 11.43 -12.94
N ARG A 112 19.38 10.99 -13.67
CA ARG A 112 19.45 11.00 -15.13
C ARG A 112 18.64 9.85 -15.72
N ARG A 113 17.32 10.01 -15.80
CA ARG A 113 16.38 8.89 -16.08
C ARG A 113 15.91 8.81 -17.52
N ASP A 114 16.27 9.79 -18.34
CA ASP A 114 15.89 9.86 -19.74
C ASP A 114 16.49 8.72 -20.56
N MET A 115 15.84 8.39 -21.68
CA MET A 115 16.30 7.34 -22.59
C MET A 115 17.59 7.69 -23.34
N GLU A 116 18.03 8.95 -23.24
CA GLU A 116 19.26 9.46 -23.86
C GLU A 116 20.51 8.95 -23.12
N PHE A 117 20.39 8.64 -21.83
CA PHE A 117 21.50 8.14 -21.03
C PHE A 117 21.68 6.63 -21.20
N LYS A 118 22.94 6.19 -21.29
CA LYS A 118 23.31 4.78 -21.23
C LYS A 118 23.15 4.28 -19.80
N GLN A 119 22.11 3.50 -19.57
CA GLN A 119 21.77 2.97 -18.25
C GLN A 119 22.64 1.76 -17.91
N VAL A 120 23.40 1.86 -16.82
CA VAL A 120 24.28 0.81 -16.31
C VAL A 120 23.79 0.36 -14.94
N ASN A 121 23.46 -0.94 -14.85
CA ASN A 121 22.98 -1.56 -13.62
C ASN A 121 24.11 -2.36 -12.96
N LEU A 122 24.46 -1.99 -11.73
CA LEU A 122 25.49 -2.64 -10.91
C LEU A 122 24.87 -3.27 -9.67
N LEU A 123 25.39 -4.42 -9.27
CA LEU A 123 25.09 -5.08 -8.00
C LEU A 123 26.35 -5.06 -7.14
N VAL A 124 26.23 -4.55 -5.91
CA VAL A 124 27.27 -4.66 -4.90
C VAL A 124 26.94 -5.85 -4.00
N ILE A 125 27.90 -6.75 -3.88
CA ILE A 125 27.86 -7.87 -2.94
C ILE A 125 28.94 -7.60 -1.89
N THR A 126 28.52 -7.49 -0.64
CA THR A 126 29.42 -7.30 0.50
C THR A 126 29.50 -8.61 1.28
N GLU A 127 30.70 -9.15 1.39
CA GLU A 127 31.03 -10.31 2.22
C GLU A 127 32.05 -9.87 3.26
N GLU A 128 31.65 -9.85 4.54
CA GLU A 128 32.46 -9.35 5.65
C GLU A 128 32.96 -7.92 5.37
N ASP A 129 34.28 -7.75 5.16
CA ASP A 129 34.93 -6.46 4.88
C ASP A 129 35.25 -6.24 3.39
N ARG A 130 34.84 -7.16 2.50
CA ARG A 130 35.12 -7.07 1.06
C ARG A 130 33.85 -6.84 0.27
N SER A 131 33.88 -5.81 -0.57
CA SER A 131 32.79 -5.50 -1.49
C SER A 131 33.22 -5.77 -2.93
N HIS A 132 32.34 -6.41 -3.70
CA HIS A 132 32.55 -6.70 -5.11
C HIS A 132 31.43 -6.11 -5.95
N TYR A 133 31.79 -5.39 -7.02
CA TYR A 133 30.84 -4.96 -8.04
C TYR A 133 30.60 -6.08 -9.06
N CYS A 134 29.33 -6.32 -9.35
CA CYS A 134 28.85 -7.22 -10.40
C CYS A 134 27.99 -6.45 -11.39
N ILE A 135 28.15 -6.73 -12.68
CA ILE A 135 27.32 -6.09 -13.71
C ILE A 135 26.01 -6.89 -13.87
N ILE A 136 24.87 -6.19 -13.81
CA ILE A 136 23.56 -6.77 -14.11
C ILE A 136 23.29 -6.59 -15.61
N LYS A 137 23.49 -7.67 -16.38
CA LYS A 137 23.29 -7.67 -17.83
C LYS A 137 21.83 -7.55 -18.25
N ASP A 138 20.96 -8.20 -17.50
CA ASP A 138 19.52 -8.25 -17.76
C ASP A 138 18.80 -8.19 -16.42
N LEU A 139 18.26 -7.02 -16.13
CA LEU A 139 17.56 -6.73 -14.88
C LEU A 139 16.32 -7.63 -14.71
N HIS A 140 15.65 -7.97 -15.80
CA HIS A 140 14.44 -8.79 -15.78
C HIS A 140 14.72 -10.25 -15.42
N LYS A 141 15.93 -10.75 -15.69
CA LYS A 141 16.30 -12.13 -15.31
C LYS A 141 16.50 -12.31 -13.81
N LEU A 142 16.77 -11.24 -13.07
CA LEU A 142 16.89 -11.32 -11.60
C LEU A 142 15.59 -11.79 -10.94
N VAL A 143 14.43 -11.45 -11.53
CA VAL A 143 13.11 -11.81 -10.99
C VAL A 143 12.53 -13.10 -11.54
N TYR A 144 13.28 -13.84 -12.36
CA TYR A 144 12.74 -15.04 -13.01
C TYR A 144 12.16 -16.03 -11.98
N ASN A 145 12.88 -16.27 -10.89
CA ASN A 145 12.46 -17.17 -9.81
C ASN A 145 11.51 -16.54 -8.76
N HIS A 146 11.03 -15.30 -8.95
CA HIS A 146 10.14 -14.61 -8.00
C HIS A 146 8.76 -15.29 -7.80
N SER A 147 8.34 -16.18 -8.70
CA SER A 147 7.02 -16.84 -8.63
C SER A 147 7.09 -18.23 -9.25
N LYS A 148 6.15 -19.11 -8.89
CA LYS A 148 6.03 -20.45 -9.48
C LYS A 148 5.78 -20.44 -10.99
N HIS A 149 5.13 -19.40 -11.51
CA HIS A 149 4.89 -19.22 -12.94
C HIS A 149 6.23 -18.97 -13.68
N LYS A 150 6.54 -19.82 -14.67
CA LYS A 150 7.79 -19.81 -15.46
C LYS A 150 7.80 -18.82 -16.63
N GLY A 151 6.91 -17.84 -16.63
CA GLY A 151 6.87 -16.78 -17.64
C GLY A 151 7.95 -15.72 -17.43
N ARG A 152 8.32 -15.00 -18.52
CA ARG A 152 9.14 -13.79 -18.43
C ARG A 152 8.44 -12.76 -17.55
N LYS A 153 9.21 -12.04 -16.75
CA LYS A 153 8.74 -10.95 -15.90
C LYS A 153 9.52 -9.69 -16.22
N TYR A 154 8.96 -8.55 -15.86
CA TYR A 154 9.52 -7.25 -16.15
C TYR A 154 9.69 -6.50 -14.83
N LEU A 155 10.94 -6.32 -14.43
CA LEU A 155 11.33 -5.52 -13.27
C LEU A 155 11.50 -4.05 -13.67
N CYS A 156 10.85 -3.15 -12.94
CA CYS A 156 11.15 -1.72 -13.05
C CYS A 156 12.43 -1.37 -12.30
N GLN A 157 13.35 -0.68 -12.99
CA GLN A 157 14.64 -0.30 -12.44
C GLN A 157 14.59 0.74 -11.33
N TYR A 158 13.53 1.56 -11.28
CA TYR A 158 13.43 2.70 -10.37
C TYR A 158 12.58 2.43 -9.13
N CYS A 159 11.59 1.54 -9.22
CA CYS A 159 10.70 1.22 -8.10
C CYS A 159 10.76 -0.25 -7.66
N LEU A 160 11.54 -1.09 -8.36
CA LEU A 160 11.67 -2.54 -8.14
C LEU A 160 10.35 -3.32 -8.21
N HIS A 161 9.28 -2.72 -8.76
CA HIS A 161 8.03 -3.42 -8.96
C HIS A 161 8.15 -4.47 -10.08
N VAL A 162 7.57 -5.65 -9.85
CA VAL A 162 7.61 -6.78 -10.78
C VAL A 162 6.28 -6.90 -11.51
N TYR A 163 6.32 -6.78 -12.83
CA TYR A 163 5.19 -7.00 -13.71
C TYR A 163 5.28 -8.37 -14.39
N SER A 164 4.16 -9.09 -14.44
CA SER A 164 4.04 -10.34 -15.20
C SER A 164 3.71 -10.13 -16.68
N ASP A 165 3.35 -8.90 -17.07
CA ASP A 165 2.89 -8.54 -18.40
C ASP A 165 3.67 -7.32 -18.93
N GLU A 166 4.10 -7.40 -20.19
CA GLU A 166 4.91 -6.36 -20.84
C GLU A 166 4.13 -5.07 -21.09
N LYS A 167 2.85 -5.16 -21.46
CA LYS A 167 2.02 -3.98 -21.72
C LYS A 167 1.84 -3.16 -20.45
N ARG A 168 1.61 -3.83 -19.31
CA ARG A 168 1.53 -3.18 -17.98
C ARG A 168 2.85 -2.54 -17.59
N PHE A 169 3.97 -3.21 -17.83
CA PHE A 169 5.29 -2.66 -17.59
C PHE A 169 5.56 -1.41 -18.44
N ASN A 170 5.27 -1.46 -19.74
CA ASN A 170 5.47 -0.32 -20.64
C ASN A 170 4.55 0.86 -20.28
N LYS A 171 3.30 0.59 -19.87
CA LYS A 171 2.39 1.63 -19.35
C LYS A 171 2.95 2.26 -18.07
N HIS A 172 3.52 1.47 -17.17
CA HIS A 172 4.17 1.98 -15.97
C HIS A 172 5.42 2.81 -16.31
N LYS A 173 6.26 2.34 -17.23
CA LYS A 173 7.47 3.06 -17.68
C LYS A 173 7.14 4.41 -18.33
N ALA A 174 6.03 4.49 -19.07
CA ALA A 174 5.55 5.73 -19.67
C ALA A 174 4.96 6.72 -18.64
N ASP A 175 4.44 6.22 -17.51
CA ASP A 175 3.83 7.02 -16.45
C ASP A 175 4.82 7.24 -15.30
N THR A 176 5.73 8.20 -15.50
CA THR A 176 6.82 8.53 -14.56
C THR A 176 6.30 8.91 -13.16
N LYS A 177 5.12 9.52 -13.05
CA LYS A 177 4.50 9.89 -11.77
C LYS A 177 4.19 8.68 -10.88
N LYS A 178 3.80 7.54 -11.48
CA LYS A 178 3.53 6.31 -10.73
C LYS A 178 4.78 5.59 -10.25
N CYS A 179 5.90 5.81 -10.92
CA CYS A 179 7.16 5.14 -10.63
C CYS A 179 8.01 5.90 -9.60
N LEU A 180 7.96 7.23 -9.63
CA LEU A 180 8.84 8.12 -8.89
C LEU A 180 8.30 8.50 -7.50
N GLY A 181 7.05 8.12 -7.20
CA GLY A 181 6.35 8.62 -6.01
C GLY A 181 6.18 10.15 -6.07
N VAL A 182 5.72 10.74 -4.96
CA VAL A 182 5.42 12.18 -4.90
C VAL A 182 6.69 13.06 -4.83
N ASN A 183 7.90 12.48 -4.66
CA ASN A 183 9.15 13.24 -4.44
C ASN A 183 10.40 12.68 -5.17
N ASN A 184 10.25 12.00 -6.31
CA ASN A 184 11.36 11.34 -7.05
C ASN A 184 12.13 10.24 -6.26
N ALA A 185 11.69 9.93 -5.05
CA ALA A 185 12.25 8.88 -4.21
C ALA A 185 11.55 7.53 -4.50
N PRO A 186 12.30 6.45 -4.77
CA PRO A 186 11.76 5.10 -4.85
C PRO A 186 10.99 4.76 -3.58
N GLN A 187 9.67 4.67 -3.66
CA GLN A 187 8.87 4.16 -2.56
C GLN A 187 8.82 2.65 -2.69
N LEU A 188 9.67 1.95 -1.95
CA LEU A 188 9.51 0.50 -1.78
C LEU A 188 8.23 0.28 -0.97
N PRO A 189 7.23 -0.48 -1.46
CA PRO A 189 6.10 -0.87 -0.64
C PRO A 189 6.61 -1.80 0.47
N LYS A 190 6.94 -1.23 1.63
CA LYS A 190 7.18 -2.02 2.84
C LYS A 190 5.83 -2.54 3.32
N VAL A 191 5.51 -3.77 2.95
CA VAL A 191 4.42 -4.50 3.60
C VAL A 191 4.93 -4.90 4.99
N PRO A 192 4.18 -4.61 6.08
CA PRO A 192 4.56 -5.06 7.41
C PRO A 192 4.72 -6.58 7.43
N THR A 193 5.62 -7.08 8.28
CA THR A 193 5.70 -8.53 8.53
C THR A 193 4.39 -9.04 9.17
N VAL A 194 4.12 -10.35 9.15
CA VAL A 194 2.88 -10.90 9.75
C VAL A 194 2.72 -10.48 11.22
N GLU A 195 3.84 -10.33 11.93
CA GLU A 195 3.91 -9.87 13.33
C GLU A 195 3.65 -8.35 13.48
N GLU A 196 3.90 -7.56 12.44
CA GLU A 196 3.68 -6.10 12.38
C GLU A 196 2.44 -5.71 11.54
N CYS A 197 1.66 -6.69 11.08
CA CYS A 197 0.53 -6.51 10.16
C CYS A 197 -0.70 -5.91 10.85
N ILE A 198 -0.65 -5.75 12.18
CA ILE A 198 -1.69 -5.10 12.96
C ILE A 198 -1.28 -3.65 13.20
N LYS A 199 -1.70 -2.76 12.30
CA LYS A 199 -1.69 -1.32 12.60
C LYS A 199 -2.83 -1.03 13.58
N ILE A 200 -2.52 -1.03 14.87
CA ILE A 200 -3.42 -0.51 15.90
C ILE A 200 -3.20 1.01 15.94
N PHE A 201 -4.25 1.77 15.63
CA PHE A 201 -4.21 3.21 15.78
C PHE A 201 -4.26 3.56 17.28
N ASN A 202 -3.11 3.60 17.95
CA ASN A 202 -3.07 3.77 19.41
C ASN A 202 -3.49 5.18 19.88
N ASN A 203 -3.54 6.15 18.97
CA ASN A 203 -3.78 7.56 19.30
C ASN A 203 -5.25 7.96 19.11
N HIS A 204 -6.19 7.14 19.59
CA HIS A 204 -7.64 7.42 19.55
C HIS A 204 -7.99 8.81 20.12
N LYS A 205 -7.18 9.32 21.05
CA LYS A 205 -7.29 10.67 21.64
C LYS A 205 -7.06 11.80 20.64
N CYS A 206 -6.42 11.51 19.50
CA CYS A 206 -6.15 12.45 18.42
C CYS A 206 -7.14 12.31 17.25
N MET A 207 -8.20 11.49 17.39
CA MET A 207 -9.30 11.50 16.43
C MET A 207 -10.18 12.72 16.71
N GLN A 208 -10.58 13.40 15.64
CA GLN A 208 -11.66 14.37 15.72
C GLN A 208 -12.92 13.63 16.19
N PRO A 209 -13.56 14.02 17.30
CA PRO A 209 -14.81 13.42 17.73
C PRO A 209 -15.87 13.63 16.63
N ASN A 210 -16.67 12.60 16.34
CA ASN A 210 -17.79 12.76 15.39
C ASN A 210 -18.73 13.85 15.94
N PRO A 211 -18.99 14.94 15.16
CA PRO A 211 -19.84 16.03 15.59
C PRO A 211 -21.29 15.59 15.82
N TYR A 212 -21.76 14.55 15.13
CA TYR A 212 -23.13 14.04 15.31
C TYR A 212 -23.14 12.74 16.11
N ARG A 213 -24.09 12.64 17.05
CA ARG A 213 -24.36 11.44 17.85
C ARG A 213 -25.85 11.19 17.89
N ILE A 214 -26.24 9.94 17.62
CA ILE A 214 -27.63 9.52 17.69
C ILE A 214 -27.79 8.60 18.89
N PHE A 215 -28.58 9.04 19.87
CA PHE A 215 -29.01 8.20 20.99
C PHE A 215 -30.37 7.64 20.65
N TRP A 216 -30.53 6.32 20.74
CA TRP A 216 -31.79 5.68 20.40
C TRP A 216 -32.08 4.51 21.34
N ASP A 217 -33.35 4.17 21.43
CA ASP A 217 -33.84 3.01 22.16
C ASP A 217 -35.00 2.35 21.41
N LEU A 218 -35.10 1.03 21.52
CA LEU A 218 -36.13 0.20 20.88
C LEU A 218 -36.99 -0.46 21.95
N GLU A 219 -38.30 -0.29 21.82
CA GLU A 219 -39.27 -0.98 22.66
C GLU A 219 -39.73 -2.26 21.96
N CYS A 220 -39.78 -3.35 22.70
CA CYS A 220 -40.17 -4.66 22.18
C CYS A 220 -41.32 -5.24 22.99
N LEU A 221 -42.29 -5.83 22.28
CA LEU A 221 -43.25 -6.75 22.88
C LEU A 221 -42.62 -8.13 23.00
N THR A 222 -42.80 -8.74 24.16
CA THR A 222 -42.29 -10.07 24.43
C THR A 222 -43.39 -11.09 24.20
N GLU A 223 -43.24 -11.90 23.17
CA GLU A 223 -44.18 -12.96 22.80
C GLU A 223 -43.61 -14.32 23.22
N GLN A 224 -44.47 -15.22 23.69
CA GLN A 224 -44.06 -16.60 23.95
C GLN A 224 -43.89 -17.33 22.62
N LEU A 225 -42.86 -18.18 22.53
CA LEU A 225 -42.59 -19.00 21.36
C LEU A 225 -43.59 -20.16 21.28
N THR A 226 -43.93 -20.59 20.06
CA THR A 226 -44.76 -21.79 19.90
C THR A 226 -43.94 -23.06 20.20
N PRO A 227 -44.59 -24.18 20.60
CA PRO A 227 -43.89 -25.44 20.83
C PRO A 227 -43.10 -25.95 19.62
N GLU A 228 -43.55 -25.61 18.40
CA GLU A 228 -42.91 -25.98 17.14
C GLU A 228 -41.61 -25.19 16.89
N GLU A 229 -41.59 -23.90 17.21
CA GLU A 229 -40.39 -23.04 17.12
C GLU A 229 -39.31 -23.46 18.13
N ASN A 230 -39.73 -23.92 19.32
CA ASN A 230 -38.81 -24.44 20.34
C ASN A 230 -38.23 -25.81 20.00
N ALA A 231 -38.98 -26.66 19.30
CA ALA A 231 -38.55 -28.02 18.95
C ALA A 231 -37.43 -28.07 17.88
N GLN A 232 -37.19 -26.98 17.15
CA GLN A 232 -36.18 -26.93 16.08
C GLN A 232 -34.73 -26.80 16.58
N LEU A 233 -34.51 -26.60 17.88
CA LEU A 233 -33.17 -26.37 18.44
C LEU A 233 -32.76 -27.53 19.36
N THR A 234 -31.68 -28.23 19.00
CA THR A 234 -31.24 -29.44 19.69
C THR A 234 -30.35 -29.18 20.92
N ARG A 235 -29.85 -27.95 21.12
CA ARG A 235 -28.88 -27.62 22.18
C ARG A 235 -29.12 -26.28 22.91
N THR A 236 -30.12 -25.49 22.51
CA THR A 236 -30.41 -24.17 23.11
C THR A 236 -31.91 -23.95 23.14
N GLU A 237 -32.45 -23.58 24.30
CA GLU A 237 -33.87 -23.26 24.47
C GLU A 237 -34.06 -21.75 24.29
N LYS A 238 -34.84 -21.33 23.29
CA LYS A 238 -35.27 -19.93 23.18
C LYS A 238 -36.50 -19.76 24.08
N LEU A 239 -36.50 -18.76 24.95
CA LEU A 239 -37.59 -18.58 25.92
C LEU A 239 -38.71 -17.68 25.37
N GLN A 240 -38.35 -16.60 24.69
CA GLN A 240 -39.27 -15.56 24.26
C GLN A 240 -38.80 -14.94 22.94
N ARG A 241 -39.76 -14.46 22.13
CA ARG A 241 -39.52 -13.67 20.93
C ARG A 241 -39.74 -12.19 21.26
N HIS A 242 -38.74 -11.37 21.00
CA HIS A 242 -38.85 -9.91 21.13
C HIS A 242 -39.25 -9.34 19.78
N ARG A 243 -40.47 -8.79 19.70
CA ARG A 243 -40.99 -8.11 18.52
C ARG A 243 -40.93 -6.59 18.72
N PRO A 244 -40.11 -5.86 17.98
CA PRO A 244 -40.06 -4.40 18.07
C PRO A 244 -41.43 -3.77 17.79
N CYS A 245 -41.86 -2.87 18.67
CA CYS A 245 -43.17 -2.21 18.59
C CYS A 245 -43.08 -0.69 18.64
N GLY A 246 -41.89 -0.14 18.90
CA GLY A 246 -41.65 1.28 18.86
C GLY A 246 -40.17 1.60 19.01
N PHE A 247 -39.83 2.85 18.72
CA PHE A 247 -38.49 3.38 18.93
C PHE A 247 -38.55 4.86 19.26
N SER A 248 -37.49 5.34 19.89
CA SER A 248 -37.23 6.77 20.03
C SER A 248 -35.78 7.02 19.70
N TYR A 249 -35.48 8.11 19.01
CA TYR A 249 -34.11 8.61 18.90
C TYR A 249 -34.04 10.11 19.10
N VAL A 250 -32.85 10.56 19.48
CA VAL A 250 -32.45 11.97 19.59
C VAL A 250 -31.09 12.11 18.91
N VAL A 251 -31.01 13.05 17.97
CA VAL A 251 -29.77 13.43 17.29
C VAL A 251 -29.20 14.66 17.98
N VAL A 252 -27.93 14.56 18.37
CA VAL A 252 -27.20 15.60 19.08
C VAL A 252 -25.99 15.99 18.24
N ARG A 253 -25.89 17.28 17.91
CA ARG A 253 -24.71 17.91 17.32
C ARG A 253 -23.83 18.47 18.42
N MET A 254 -22.53 18.26 18.28
CA MET A 254 -21.47 18.65 19.22
C MET A 254 -20.41 19.43 18.45
N ASP A 255 -20.48 20.77 18.55
CA ASP A 255 -19.57 21.65 17.82
C ASP A 255 -18.26 21.88 18.59
N SER A 256 -18.33 21.87 19.92
CA SER A 256 -17.16 21.95 20.79
C SER A 256 -17.43 21.33 22.16
N PHE A 257 -16.37 21.11 22.94
CA PHE A 257 -16.48 20.54 24.28
C PHE A 257 -17.45 21.35 25.16
N GLY A 258 -18.63 20.79 25.42
CA GLY A 258 -19.65 21.37 26.30
C GLY A 258 -20.74 22.19 25.60
N LYS A 259 -20.68 22.37 24.28
CA LYS A 259 -21.77 22.95 23.48
C LYS A 259 -22.41 21.86 22.62
N TYR A 260 -23.64 21.49 23.00
CA TYR A 260 -24.43 20.52 22.26
C TYR A 260 -25.79 21.11 21.88
N GLU A 261 -26.27 20.73 20.71
CA GLU A 261 -27.59 21.08 20.20
C GLU A 261 -28.33 19.80 19.83
N ILE A 262 -29.60 19.71 20.24
CA ILE A 262 -30.48 18.64 19.78
C ILE A 262 -31.04 19.08 18.42
N THR A 263 -30.58 18.44 17.35
CA THR A 263 -30.97 18.81 15.99
C THR A 263 -32.27 18.15 15.57
N SER A 264 -32.48 16.91 15.99
CA SER A 264 -33.68 16.13 15.66
C SER A 264 -34.05 15.18 16.80
N HIS A 265 -35.34 14.87 16.90
CA HIS A 265 -35.84 13.79 17.73
C HIS A 265 -37.08 13.19 17.08
N TYR A 266 -37.26 11.89 17.23
CA TYR A 266 -38.42 11.20 16.69
C TYR A 266 -38.83 10.04 17.58
N LEU A 267 -40.14 9.92 17.79
CA LEU A 267 -40.78 8.85 18.54
C LEU A 267 -41.78 8.16 17.62
N TYR A 268 -41.68 6.83 17.55
CA TYR A 268 -42.60 6.03 16.76
C TYR A 268 -43.10 4.82 17.54
N ARG A 269 -44.37 4.47 17.34
CA ARG A 269 -44.98 3.25 17.85
C ARG A 269 -45.85 2.63 16.76
N GLY A 270 -45.56 1.39 16.41
CA GLY A 270 -46.25 0.69 15.34
C GLY A 270 -45.67 -0.69 15.05
N PRO A 271 -46.40 -1.53 14.31
CA PRO A 271 -45.99 -2.91 14.02
C PRO A 271 -44.77 -3.01 13.08
N ASN A 272 -44.47 -1.94 12.34
CA ASN A 272 -43.33 -1.80 11.41
C ASN A 272 -42.25 -0.87 11.99
N ALA A 273 -42.03 -0.95 13.31
CA ALA A 273 -41.08 -0.08 14.02
C ALA A 273 -39.65 -0.14 13.45
N LEU A 274 -39.16 -1.32 13.07
CA LEU A 274 -37.80 -1.47 12.51
C LEU A 274 -37.65 -0.82 11.13
N GLU A 275 -38.58 -1.10 10.21
CA GLU A 275 -38.56 -0.51 8.86
C GLU A 275 -38.57 1.02 8.96
N LYS A 276 -39.48 1.57 9.79
CA LYS A 276 -39.56 3.01 10.01
C LYS A 276 -38.35 3.60 10.72
N PHE A 277 -37.66 2.82 11.53
CA PHE A 277 -36.42 3.25 12.17
C PHE A 277 -35.31 3.42 11.14
N VAL A 278 -35.15 2.44 10.25
CA VAL A 278 -34.15 2.50 9.18
C VAL A 278 -34.45 3.64 8.21
N ASP A 279 -35.70 3.75 7.73
CA ASP A 279 -36.13 4.87 6.87
C ASP A 279 -35.72 6.23 7.47
N LYS A 280 -35.97 6.40 8.78
CA LYS A 280 -35.67 7.65 9.47
C LYS A 280 -34.17 7.87 9.67
N LEU A 281 -33.39 6.83 9.96
CA LEU A 281 -31.94 6.97 10.05
C LEU A 281 -31.31 7.34 8.70
N GLU A 282 -31.85 6.87 7.59
CA GLU A 282 -31.40 7.27 6.25
C GLU A 282 -31.72 8.73 5.93
N GLU A 283 -32.92 9.20 6.32
CA GLU A 283 -33.27 10.63 6.23
C GLU A 283 -32.30 11.50 7.06
N GLU A 284 -32.06 11.14 8.32
CA GLU A 284 -31.12 11.86 9.20
C GLU A 284 -29.69 11.82 8.64
N LEU A 285 -29.25 10.69 8.05
CA LEU A 285 -27.94 10.58 7.42
C LEU A 285 -27.80 11.57 6.26
N ALA A 286 -28.83 11.71 5.42
CA ALA A 286 -28.81 12.65 4.31
C ALA A 286 -28.73 14.11 4.80
N GLU A 287 -29.46 14.45 5.86
CA GLU A 287 -29.42 15.79 6.47
C GLU A 287 -28.06 16.09 7.11
N ILE A 288 -27.50 15.15 7.87
CA ILE A 288 -26.16 15.27 8.49
C ILE A 288 -25.10 15.41 7.41
N GLN A 289 -25.17 14.62 6.33
CA GLN A 289 -24.22 14.73 5.22
C GLN A 289 -24.32 16.09 4.51
N ALA A 290 -25.53 16.64 4.35
CA ALA A 290 -25.71 17.95 3.77
C ALA A 290 -25.10 19.07 4.65
N ASP A 291 -25.29 19.00 5.98
CA ASP A 291 -24.65 19.94 6.93
C ASP A 291 -23.12 19.84 6.88
N LEU A 292 -22.57 18.62 6.98
CA LEU A 292 -21.12 18.38 6.98
C LEU A 292 -20.45 18.68 5.64
N SER A 293 -21.20 18.70 4.53
CA SER A 293 -20.69 19.06 3.21
C SER A 293 -20.52 20.58 3.04
N SER A 294 -21.13 21.39 3.92
CA SER A 294 -20.97 22.83 3.92
C SER A 294 -19.62 23.19 4.56
N PRO A 295 -18.70 23.87 3.85
CA PRO A 295 -17.42 24.26 4.41
C PRO A 295 -17.63 25.31 5.51
N ALA A 296 -17.47 24.89 6.77
CA ALA A 296 -17.45 25.80 7.90
C ALA A 296 -16.07 26.49 8.01
N GLU A 297 -16.07 27.77 8.39
CA GLU A 297 -14.83 28.45 8.73
C GLU A 297 -14.18 27.80 9.96
N ILE A 298 -12.87 27.56 9.88
CA ILE A 298 -12.11 27.02 11.00
C ILE A 298 -12.01 28.11 12.06
N ILE A 299 -12.71 27.94 13.18
CA ILE A 299 -12.60 28.82 14.34
C ILE A 299 -11.44 28.28 15.20
N MET A 300 -10.25 28.86 15.03
CA MET A 300 -9.07 28.53 15.86
C MET A 300 -9.12 29.34 17.17
N GLU A 301 -9.18 28.66 18.31
CA GLU A 301 -8.96 29.34 19.58
C GLU A 301 -7.45 29.57 19.81
N PRO A 302 -7.02 30.59 20.57
CA PRO A 302 -5.60 30.88 20.82
C PRO A 302 -4.80 29.69 21.39
N GLY A 303 -5.46 28.73 22.06
CA GLY A 303 -4.85 27.50 22.57
C GLY A 303 -4.56 26.44 21.49
N ASP A 304 -5.30 26.43 20.38
CA ASP A 304 -5.19 25.41 19.33
C ASP A 304 -3.91 25.58 18.50
N GLN A 305 -3.36 26.80 18.46
CA GLN A 305 -2.08 27.09 17.79
C GLN A 305 -0.88 26.38 18.43
N GLN A 306 -0.98 25.96 19.70
CA GLN A 306 0.11 25.23 20.38
C GLN A 306 0.11 23.73 20.07
N GLN A 307 -1.01 23.15 19.61
CA GLN A 307 -1.11 21.72 19.28
C GLN A 307 -0.69 21.38 17.85
N PHE A 308 -0.70 22.35 16.94
CA PHE A 308 -0.29 22.18 15.55
C PHE A 308 0.87 23.13 15.21
N PRO A 309 2.10 22.85 15.70
CA PRO A 309 3.26 23.59 15.25
C PRO A 309 3.43 23.37 13.74
N CYS A 310 3.31 24.44 12.96
CA CYS A 310 3.74 24.44 11.57
C CYS A 310 5.26 24.23 11.54
N ASN A 311 5.71 23.12 10.98
CA ASN A 311 7.09 22.92 10.55
C ASN A 311 7.24 23.37 9.10
#